data_AF-A0A960HN11-F1
#
_entry.id   AF-A0A960HN11-F1
#
_cell.length_a   1.000
_cell.length_b   1.000
_cell.length_c   1.000
_cell.angle_alpha   90.00
_cell.angle_beta   90.00
_cell.angle_gamma   90.00
#
_symmetry.space_group_name_H-M   'P 1'
#
loop_
_entity.id
_entity.type
_entity.pdbx_description
1 polymer ?
#
loop_
_entity_poly.entity_id
_entity_poly.type
_entity_poly.pdbx_seq_one_letter_code
_entity_poly.pdbx_strand_id
1 'polypeptide(L)'
;RLFELGFADGRTRDTWRRLRFVIDQAREWGEATDGTLRQYLQWVARQSAEGARVAEAVLPESDDDAVRIMTIHAAKGLEFPIAVVSGMTTAPRAAFSPAQVAFPPVAADGSGGGVGYKFGKHVTTQAFEDYVPIDEQMAYDERVRLLYVACTRAKDHLVLSLHRKARSGDPRPSARTNAELLVAGTGAERLDQLPDAVAADSQAPPAPTPAPPEAPTPYDEWRAELDAALASGSRPTTVAATALTSEGEPDVARDEPEAVEPPEPAEAGLHKRPRDLDL
;
A
#
# COMPACT_ATOMS: atom_id res chain seq x y z
N ARG A 1 8.22 20.94 19.53
CA ARG A 1 6.94 21.33 18.85
C ARG A 1 6.21 20.18 18.17
N LEU A 2 6.70 19.57 17.08
CA LEU A 2 5.96 18.45 16.44
C LEU A 2 5.86 17.19 17.32
N PHE A 3 6.90 16.88 18.10
CA PHE A 3 6.85 15.81 19.09
C PHE A 3 5.90 16.09 20.27
N GLU A 4 5.80 17.36 20.69
CA GLU A 4 4.87 17.80 21.75
C GLU A 4 3.41 17.70 21.30
N LEU A 5 3.14 17.94 20.01
CA LEU A 5 1.82 17.72 19.40
C LEU A 5 1.41 16.24 19.43
N GLY A 6 2.33 15.33 19.10
CA GLY A 6 2.05 13.88 19.16
C GLY A 6 1.65 13.42 20.57
N PHE A 7 2.30 13.97 21.60
CA PHE A 7 1.98 13.71 23.00
C PHE A 7 0.62 14.29 23.42
N ALA A 8 0.32 15.53 23.01
CA ALA A 8 -0.95 16.18 23.30
C ALA A 8 -2.16 15.49 22.63
N ASP A 9 -1.97 14.95 21.43
CA ASP A 9 -3.02 14.27 20.65
C ASP A 9 -3.14 12.76 20.98
N GLY A 10 -2.28 12.24 21.86
CA GLY A 10 -2.27 10.82 22.27
C GLY A 10 -1.87 9.84 21.16
N ARG A 11 -1.35 10.32 20.03
CA ARG A 11 -0.94 9.52 18.86
C ARG A 11 0.54 9.65 18.56
N THR A 12 1.36 9.61 19.61
CA THR A 12 2.80 9.82 19.52
C THR A 12 3.43 8.91 18.46
N ARG A 13 3.12 7.61 18.44
CA ARG A 13 3.68 6.65 17.46
C ARG A 13 3.43 7.06 16.01
N ASP A 14 2.21 7.44 15.66
CA ASP A 14 1.86 7.89 14.30
C ASP A 14 2.62 9.15 13.89
N THR A 15 2.70 10.13 14.81
CA THR A 15 3.44 11.38 14.55
C THR A 15 4.93 11.09 14.34
N TRP A 16 5.52 10.23 15.16
CA TRP A 16 6.92 9.80 15.00
C TRP A 16 7.17 9.09 13.67
N ARG A 17 6.29 8.18 13.27
CA ARG A 17 6.38 7.49 11.97
C ARG A 17 6.35 8.48 10.80
N ARG A 18 5.38 9.39 10.79
CA ARG A 18 5.25 10.42 9.74
C ARG A 18 6.49 11.33 9.66
N LEU A 19 7.05 11.71 10.80
CA LEU A 19 8.28 12.52 10.83
C LEU A 19 9.47 11.75 10.29
N ARG A 20 9.64 10.49 10.72
CA ARG A 20 10.71 9.62 10.23
C ARG A 20 10.61 9.41 8.72
N PHE A 21 9.41 9.14 8.21
CA PHE A 21 9.15 9.03 6.77
C PHE A 21 9.62 10.26 6.00
N VAL A 22 9.30 11.48 6.46
CA VAL A 22 9.76 12.72 5.81
C VAL A 22 11.28 12.85 5.85
N ILE A 23 11.92 12.47 6.97
CA ILE A 23 13.38 12.52 7.13
C ILE A 23 14.06 11.52 6.18
N ASP A 24 13.57 10.28 6.14
CA ASP A 24 14.13 9.21 5.30
C ASP A 24 13.95 9.57 3.82
N GLN A 25 12.78 10.06 3.41
CA GLN A 25 12.56 10.59 2.05
C GLN A 25 13.49 11.74 1.69
N ALA A 26 13.78 12.64 2.64
CA ALA A 26 14.71 13.75 2.40
C ALA A 26 16.15 13.26 2.27
N ARG A 27 16.54 12.24 3.05
CA ARG A 27 17.86 11.61 2.97
C ARG A 27 18.04 10.87 1.65
N GLU A 28 17.13 9.99 1.28
CA GLU A 28 17.19 9.24 0.01
C GLU A 28 17.23 10.18 -1.20
N TRP A 29 16.40 11.23 -1.19
CA TRP A 29 16.44 12.24 -2.24
C TRP A 29 17.76 13.01 -2.26
N GLY A 30 18.30 13.35 -1.08
CA GLY A 30 19.59 14.01 -0.95
C GLY A 30 20.74 13.17 -1.50
N GLU A 31 20.81 11.89 -1.13
CA GLU A 31 21.82 10.93 -1.60
C GLU A 31 21.72 10.69 -3.11
N ALA A 32 20.51 10.62 -3.66
CA ALA A 32 20.31 10.37 -5.09
C ALA A 32 20.60 11.60 -5.98
N THR A 33 20.42 12.81 -5.46
CA THR A 33 20.42 14.04 -6.28
C THR A 33 21.51 15.04 -5.92
N ASP A 34 22.19 14.87 -4.78
CA ASP A 34 23.11 15.84 -4.15
C ASP A 34 22.54 17.28 -4.13
N GLY A 35 21.23 17.35 -3.89
CA GLY A 35 20.43 18.56 -4.11
C GLY A 35 20.26 19.43 -2.86
N THR A 36 19.91 20.70 -3.09
CA THR A 36 19.64 21.67 -2.01
C THR A 36 18.23 21.52 -1.42
N LEU A 37 18.03 22.03 -0.20
CA LEU A 37 16.70 22.08 0.44
C LEU A 37 15.63 22.75 -0.44
N ARG A 38 16.00 23.81 -1.18
CA ARG A 38 15.05 24.50 -2.08
C ARG A 38 14.57 23.57 -3.20
N GLN A 39 15.48 22.78 -3.78
CA GLN A 39 15.15 21.82 -4.83
C GLN A 39 14.30 20.66 -4.29
N TYR A 40 14.60 20.18 -3.07
CA TYR A 40 13.76 19.19 -2.40
C TYR A 40 12.32 19.71 -2.21
N LEU A 41 12.15 20.94 -1.69
CA LEU A 41 10.81 21.52 -1.49
C LEU A 41 10.03 21.69 -2.81
N GLN A 42 10.72 22.06 -3.90
CA GLN A 42 10.09 22.12 -5.23
C GLN A 42 9.69 20.73 -5.73
N TRP A 43 10.52 19.72 -5.47
CA TRP A 43 10.20 18.34 -5.80
C TRP A 43 8.99 17.83 -5.02
N VAL A 44 8.93 18.04 -3.70
CA VAL A 44 7.77 17.67 -2.85
C VAL A 44 6.49 18.39 -3.32
N ALA A 45 6.58 19.68 -3.64
CA ALA A 45 5.43 20.44 -4.14
C ALA A 45 4.92 19.89 -5.48
N ARG A 46 5.83 19.47 -6.38
CA ARG A 46 5.48 18.85 -7.65
C ARG A 46 4.82 17.49 -7.46
N GLN A 47 5.39 16.62 -6.63
CA GLN A 47 4.83 15.31 -6.29
C GLN A 47 3.41 15.45 -5.70
N SER A 48 3.24 16.40 -4.78
CA SER A 48 1.93 16.69 -4.17
C SER A 48 0.91 17.19 -5.19
N ALA A 49 1.33 18.05 -6.13
CA ALA A 49 0.45 18.60 -7.18
C ALA A 49 0.07 17.58 -8.25
N GLU A 50 0.98 16.66 -8.59
CA GLU A 50 0.73 15.57 -9.55
C GLU A 50 -0.20 14.47 -8.98
N GLY A 51 -0.58 14.58 -7.71
CA GLY A 51 -1.41 13.57 -7.05
C GLY A 51 -0.69 12.24 -6.91
N ALA A 52 0.64 12.23 -7.06
CA ALA A 52 1.52 11.17 -6.62
C ALA A 52 1.45 11.13 -5.10
N ARG A 53 0.36 10.54 -4.59
CA ARG A 53 0.32 10.08 -3.21
C ARG A 53 1.45 9.08 -3.14
N VAL A 54 2.55 9.46 -2.49
CA VAL A 54 3.55 8.48 -2.09
C VAL A 54 2.79 7.50 -1.22
N ALA A 55 2.45 6.36 -1.82
CA ALA A 55 1.76 5.29 -1.15
C ALA A 55 2.82 4.68 -0.24
N GLU A 56 2.97 5.25 0.94
CA GLU A 56 3.62 4.55 2.01
C GLU A 56 2.79 3.27 2.19
N ALA A 57 3.35 2.13 1.77
CA ALA A 57 3.00 0.88 2.39
C ALA A 57 3.57 0.99 3.80
N VAL A 58 2.87 1.72 4.69
CA VAL A 58 3.07 1.61 6.12
C VAL A 58 2.82 0.14 6.39
N LEU A 59 3.89 -0.64 6.49
CA LEU A 59 3.81 -2.02 6.92
C LEU A 59 3.17 -1.93 8.31
N PRO A 60 1.96 -2.47 8.50
CA PRO A 60 1.33 -2.40 9.80
C PRO A 60 2.20 -3.19 10.75
N GLU A 61 2.72 -2.56 11.79
CA GLU A 61 3.13 -3.31 12.96
C GLU A 61 1.89 -4.08 13.43
N SER A 62 2.03 -5.38 13.66
CA SER A 62 0.93 -6.27 14.03
C SER A 62 0.29 -5.95 15.39
N ASP A 63 0.90 -5.04 16.15
CA ASP A 63 0.60 -4.79 17.57
C ASP A 63 -0.19 -3.49 17.81
N ASP A 64 -0.71 -2.82 16.77
CA ASP A 64 -1.60 -1.67 16.94
C ASP A 64 -3.06 -2.13 17.10
N ASP A 65 -3.71 -1.77 18.22
CA ASP A 65 -5.13 -2.03 18.48
C ASP A 65 -6.01 -1.06 17.67
N ALA A 66 -6.11 -1.32 16.36
CA ALA A 66 -6.78 -0.43 15.42
C ALA A 66 -7.48 -1.16 14.26
N VAL A 67 -8.54 -0.54 13.74
CA VAL A 67 -9.18 -0.98 12.50
C VAL A 67 -8.36 -0.53 11.30
N ARG A 68 -7.90 -1.50 10.49
CA ARG A 68 -7.09 -1.24 9.29
C ARG A 68 -7.97 -0.99 8.07
N ILE A 69 -7.80 0.19 7.46
CA ILE A 69 -8.42 0.54 6.19
C ILE A 69 -7.38 0.38 5.08
N MET A 70 -7.64 -0.52 4.13
CA MET A 70 -6.74 -0.80 3.01
C MET A 70 -7.52 -1.07 1.73
N THR A 71 -6.84 -1.04 0.59
CA THR A 71 -7.43 -1.41 -0.70
C THR A 71 -7.51 -2.93 -0.84
N ILE A 72 -8.41 -3.42 -1.70
CA ILE A 72 -8.53 -4.86 -2.01
C ILE A 72 -7.20 -5.42 -2.53
N HIS A 73 -6.48 -4.65 -3.34
CA HIS A 73 -5.17 -5.03 -3.86
C HIS A 73 -4.14 -5.20 -2.73
N ALA A 74 -4.10 -4.26 -1.78
CA ALA A 74 -3.19 -4.34 -0.63
C ALA A 74 -3.54 -5.50 0.31
N ALA A 75 -4.80 -5.96 0.32
CA ALA A 75 -5.23 -7.11 1.10
C ALA A 75 -4.88 -8.47 0.46
N LYS A 76 -4.40 -8.51 -0.80
CA LYS A 76 -4.10 -9.76 -1.51
C LYS A 76 -3.00 -10.53 -0.78
N GLY A 77 -3.28 -11.81 -0.49
CA GLY A 77 -2.35 -12.67 0.25
C GLY A 77 -2.39 -12.51 1.77
N LEU A 78 -3.16 -11.53 2.27
CA LEU A 78 -3.44 -11.36 3.70
C LEU A 78 -4.77 -12.02 4.06
N GLU A 79 -4.95 -12.24 5.36
CA GLU A 79 -6.14 -12.83 5.97
C GLU A 79 -6.46 -12.13 7.30
N PHE A 80 -7.75 -11.95 7.59
CA PHE A 80 -8.21 -11.22 8.77
C PHE A 80 -9.33 -12.01 9.46
N PRO A 81 -9.37 -12.05 10.81
CA PRO A 81 -10.50 -12.65 11.54
C PRO A 81 -11.85 -12.10 11.08
N ILE A 82 -11.93 -10.78 10.93
CA ILE A 82 -13.10 -10.06 10.44
C ILE A 82 -12.68 -9.20 9.24
N ALA A 83 -13.40 -9.30 8.12
CA ALA A 83 -13.24 -8.40 6.98
C ALA A 83 -14.54 -7.66 6.68
N VAL A 84 -14.47 -6.33 6.58
CA VAL A 84 -15.60 -5.47 6.22
C VAL A 84 -15.39 -4.92 4.82
N VAL A 85 -16.24 -5.32 3.88
CA VAL A 85 -16.19 -4.83 2.49
C VAL A 85 -17.17 -3.67 2.32
N SER A 86 -16.62 -2.47 2.26
CA SER A 86 -17.37 -1.23 2.07
C SER A 86 -17.37 -0.78 0.59
N GLY A 87 -18.12 0.28 0.28
CA GLY A 87 -18.10 0.91 -1.05
C GLY A 87 -18.72 0.09 -2.19
N MET A 88 -19.45 -1.00 -1.88
CA MET A 88 -20.02 -1.91 -2.89
C MET A 88 -21.12 -1.27 -3.75
N THR A 89 -21.60 -0.09 -3.37
CA THR A 89 -22.60 0.72 -4.09
C THR A 89 -21.99 1.57 -5.19
N THR A 90 -20.66 1.66 -5.25
CA THR A 90 -19.95 2.51 -6.20
C THR A 90 -20.15 1.96 -7.61
N ALA A 91 -20.74 2.78 -8.48
CA ALA A 91 -20.83 2.45 -9.89
C ALA A 91 -19.44 2.53 -10.53
N PRO A 92 -19.09 1.60 -11.43
CA PRO A 92 -17.87 1.72 -12.22
C PRO A 92 -17.94 3.03 -13.02
N ARG A 93 -17.04 3.97 -12.70
CA ARG A 93 -16.95 5.24 -13.41
C ARG A 93 -16.24 5.01 -14.73
N ALA A 94 -16.95 5.19 -15.84
CA ALA A 94 -16.31 5.58 -17.09
C ALA A 94 -15.95 7.06 -16.94
N ALA A 95 -14.68 7.38 -16.76
CA ALA A 95 -14.25 8.77 -16.83
C ALA A 95 -14.51 9.26 -18.26
N PHE A 96 -15.45 10.20 -18.42
CA PHE A 96 -15.70 10.78 -19.73
C PHE A 96 -14.52 11.67 -20.08
N SER A 97 -13.63 11.17 -20.93
CA SER A 97 -12.55 11.95 -21.51
C SER A 97 -12.91 12.32 -22.95
N PRO A 98 -12.74 13.59 -23.37
CA PRO A 98 -12.90 14.00 -24.77
C PRO A 98 -11.88 13.33 -25.70
N ALA A 99 -10.75 12.87 -25.15
CA ALA A 99 -9.72 12.09 -25.83
C ALA A 99 -9.54 10.75 -25.11
N GLN A 100 -9.76 9.65 -25.82
CA GLN A 100 -9.55 8.30 -25.29
C GLN A 100 -8.52 7.61 -26.17
N VAL A 101 -7.61 6.88 -25.52
CA VAL A 101 -6.54 6.14 -26.19
C VAL A 101 -6.59 4.70 -25.70
N ALA A 102 -6.44 3.77 -26.62
CA ALA A 102 -6.39 2.35 -26.36
C ALA A 102 -5.11 1.77 -26.95
N PHE A 103 -4.55 0.77 -26.28
CA PHE A 103 -3.32 0.10 -26.69
C PHE A 103 -3.60 -1.38 -26.89
N PRO A 104 -4.12 -1.79 -28.05
CA PRO A 104 -4.36 -3.19 -28.34
C PRO A 104 -3.04 -3.98 -28.24
N PRO A 105 -3.03 -5.15 -27.58
CA PRO A 105 -1.84 -5.99 -27.53
C PRO A 105 -1.52 -6.54 -28.92
N VAL A 106 -0.26 -6.91 -29.12
CA VAL A 106 0.14 -7.69 -30.30
C VAL A 106 -0.26 -9.14 -30.06
N ALA A 107 -1.05 -9.71 -30.97
CA ALA A 107 -1.48 -11.09 -30.93
C ALA A 107 -0.32 -12.04 -31.29
N ALA A 108 -0.47 -13.32 -30.95
CA ALA A 108 0.57 -14.34 -31.15
C ALA A 108 0.92 -14.58 -32.63
N ASP A 109 -0.01 -14.27 -33.55
CA ASP A 109 0.18 -14.33 -35.00
C ASP A 109 0.82 -13.05 -35.60
N GLY A 110 1.20 -12.09 -34.74
CA GLY A 110 1.77 -10.80 -35.14
C GLY A 110 0.73 -9.78 -35.60
N SER A 111 -0.56 -10.11 -35.59
CA SER A 111 -1.64 -9.17 -35.85
C SER A 111 -1.96 -8.31 -34.61
N GLY A 112 -2.69 -7.21 -34.78
CA GLY A 112 -2.96 -6.27 -33.69
C GLY A 112 -1.79 -5.31 -33.41
N GLY A 113 -1.69 -4.84 -32.17
CA GLY A 113 -0.76 -3.76 -31.81
C GLY A 113 -1.20 -2.36 -32.28
N GLY A 114 -0.32 -1.39 -32.09
CA GLY A 114 -0.56 0.00 -32.46
C GLY A 114 -1.31 0.81 -31.40
N VAL A 115 -1.89 1.94 -31.81
CA VAL A 115 -2.59 2.87 -30.93
C VAL A 115 -3.98 3.14 -31.50
N GLY A 116 -5.01 2.72 -30.75
CA GLY A 116 -6.40 3.11 -30.98
C GLY A 116 -6.67 4.47 -30.33
N TYR A 117 -7.44 5.34 -30.98
CA TYR A 117 -7.83 6.60 -30.36
C TYR A 117 -9.21 7.07 -30.80
N LYS A 118 -9.84 7.84 -29.91
CA LYS A 118 -11.11 8.50 -30.12
C LYS A 118 -11.07 9.94 -29.61
N PHE A 119 -11.35 10.88 -30.49
CA PHE A 119 -11.51 12.29 -30.18
C PHE A 119 -12.95 12.74 -30.49
N GLY A 120 -13.73 12.95 -29.44
CA GLY A 120 -15.13 13.33 -29.56
C GLY A 120 -15.99 12.31 -30.33
N LYS A 121 -16.84 12.81 -31.23
CA LYS A 121 -17.78 12.00 -32.02
C LYS A 121 -17.30 11.68 -33.43
N HIS A 122 -16.32 12.43 -33.94
CA HIS A 122 -16.00 12.46 -35.38
C HIS A 122 -14.70 11.75 -35.73
N VAL A 123 -13.82 11.53 -34.75
CA VAL A 123 -12.53 10.89 -34.98
C VAL A 123 -12.47 9.67 -34.08
N THR A 124 -12.57 8.49 -34.70
CA THR A 124 -12.39 7.19 -34.05
C THR A 124 -11.62 6.30 -35.00
N THR A 125 -10.60 5.60 -34.51
CA THR A 125 -9.89 4.59 -35.31
C THR A 125 -10.53 3.22 -35.19
N GLN A 126 -10.42 2.40 -36.24
CA GLN A 126 -10.92 1.02 -36.20
C GLN A 126 -10.31 0.21 -35.05
N ALA A 127 -9.00 0.38 -34.80
CA ALA A 127 -8.31 -0.26 -33.69
C ALA A 127 -8.90 0.10 -32.31
N PHE A 128 -9.48 1.29 -32.15
CA PHE A 128 -10.19 1.67 -30.93
C PHE A 128 -11.55 0.99 -30.84
N GLU A 129 -12.33 0.97 -31.93
CA GLU A 129 -13.66 0.35 -31.95
C GLU A 129 -13.59 -1.17 -31.71
N ASP A 130 -12.57 -1.83 -32.27
CA ASP A 130 -12.39 -3.28 -32.12
C ASP A 130 -11.94 -3.64 -30.70
N TYR A 131 -11.07 -2.84 -30.09
CA TYR A 131 -10.43 -3.20 -28.82
C TYR A 131 -11.18 -2.74 -27.57
N VAL A 132 -11.84 -1.59 -27.59
CA VAL A 132 -12.54 -1.06 -26.39
C VAL A 132 -13.56 -2.03 -25.79
N PRO A 133 -14.39 -2.75 -26.57
CA PRO A 133 -15.29 -3.75 -26.01
C PRO A 133 -14.57 -4.88 -25.28
N ILE A 134 -13.38 -5.27 -25.77
CA ILE A 134 -12.54 -6.30 -25.15
C ILE A 134 -11.98 -5.75 -23.83
N ASP A 135 -11.46 -4.52 -23.84
CA ASP A 135 -10.93 -3.86 -22.64
C ASP A 135 -12.00 -3.67 -21.56
N GLU A 136 -13.21 -3.24 -21.94
CA GLU A 136 -14.36 -3.12 -21.03
C GLU A 136 -14.75 -4.48 -20.42
N GLN A 137 -14.70 -5.56 -21.21
CA GLN A 137 -14.96 -6.92 -20.73
C GLN A 137 -13.86 -7.39 -19.78
N MET A 138 -12.59 -7.17 -20.10
CA MET A 138 -11.45 -7.52 -19.24
C MET A 138 -11.51 -6.76 -17.91
N ALA A 139 -11.83 -5.47 -17.94
CA ALA A 139 -12.02 -4.65 -16.76
C ALA A 139 -13.19 -5.14 -15.90
N TYR A 140 -14.28 -5.57 -16.53
CA TYR A 140 -15.39 -6.20 -15.84
C TYR A 140 -14.97 -7.50 -15.13
N ASP A 141 -14.27 -8.40 -15.83
CA ASP A 141 -13.81 -9.67 -15.27
C ASP A 141 -12.83 -9.44 -14.11
N GLU A 142 -11.93 -8.47 -14.25
CA GLU A 142 -10.98 -8.14 -13.19
C GLU A 142 -11.68 -7.62 -11.94
N ARG A 143 -12.73 -6.81 -12.10
CA ARG A 143 -13.54 -6.38 -10.97
C ARG A 143 -14.23 -7.54 -10.26
N VAL A 144 -14.70 -8.55 -11.01
CA VAL A 144 -15.26 -9.77 -10.41
C VAL A 144 -14.18 -10.52 -9.62
N ARG A 145 -12.94 -10.62 -10.14
CA ARG A 145 -11.81 -11.22 -9.42
C ARG A 145 -11.45 -10.44 -8.16
N LEU A 146 -11.44 -9.12 -8.21
CA LEU A 146 -11.20 -8.27 -7.04
C LEU A 146 -12.28 -8.44 -5.98
N LEU A 147 -13.56 -8.53 -6.38
CA LEU A 147 -14.64 -8.82 -5.43
C LEU A 147 -14.44 -10.19 -4.76
N TYR A 148 -14.04 -11.21 -5.54
CA TYR A 148 -13.67 -12.52 -4.99
C TYR A 148 -12.50 -12.43 -3.99
N VAL A 149 -11.44 -11.67 -4.32
CA VAL A 149 -10.32 -11.45 -3.39
C VAL A 149 -10.83 -10.81 -2.11
N ALA A 150 -11.65 -9.75 -2.18
CA ALA A 150 -12.19 -9.06 -1.01
C ALA A 150 -13.01 -9.99 -0.11
N CYS A 151 -13.93 -10.78 -0.68
CA CYS A 151 -14.78 -11.69 0.07
C CYS A 151 -14.02 -12.87 0.69
N THR A 152 -12.85 -13.23 0.15
CA THR A 152 -12.01 -14.35 0.64
C THR A 152 -10.91 -13.91 1.60
N ARG A 153 -10.88 -12.65 2.03
CA ARG A 153 -9.91 -12.18 3.06
C ARG A 153 -10.36 -12.49 4.49
N ALA A 154 -11.66 -12.72 4.71
CA ALA A 154 -12.21 -13.06 6.02
C ALA A 154 -11.93 -14.52 6.40
N LYS A 155 -11.52 -14.75 7.64
CA LYS A 155 -11.42 -16.09 8.26
C LYS A 155 -12.72 -16.49 8.94
N ASP A 156 -13.21 -15.62 9.83
CA ASP A 156 -14.32 -15.95 10.72
C ASP A 156 -15.60 -15.20 10.31
N HIS A 157 -15.50 -13.89 10.05
CA HIS A 157 -16.65 -13.05 9.72
C HIS A 157 -16.41 -12.16 8.50
N LEU A 158 -17.35 -12.19 7.57
CA LEU A 158 -17.41 -11.31 6.41
C LEU A 158 -18.61 -10.37 6.56
N VAL A 159 -18.37 -9.06 6.58
CA VAL A 159 -19.42 -8.03 6.62
C VAL A 159 -19.47 -7.31 5.28
N LEU A 160 -20.66 -7.23 4.68
CA LEU A 160 -20.86 -6.69 3.34
C LEU A 160 -21.86 -5.54 3.37
N SER A 161 -21.52 -4.42 2.73
CA SER A 161 -22.47 -3.31 2.56
C SER A 161 -23.31 -3.51 1.30
N LEU A 162 -24.54 -4.02 1.44
CA LEU A 162 -25.39 -4.39 0.30
C LEU A 162 -26.41 -3.32 -0.13
N HIS A 163 -26.23 -2.07 0.32
CA HIS A 163 -27.10 -0.97 -0.10
C HIS A 163 -27.13 -0.85 -1.64
N ARG A 164 -28.31 -0.73 -2.23
CA ARG A 164 -28.49 -0.70 -3.69
C ARG A 164 -29.64 0.20 -4.07
N LYS A 165 -29.46 0.96 -5.16
CA LYS A 165 -30.55 1.80 -5.71
C LYS A 165 -31.56 0.90 -6.41
N ALA A 166 -32.85 1.11 -6.18
CA ALA A 166 -33.89 0.50 -7.01
C ALA A 166 -33.73 0.97 -8.46
N ARG A 167 -33.59 0.02 -9.40
CA ARG A 167 -33.51 0.31 -10.83
C ARG A 167 -34.81 -0.11 -11.52
N SER A 168 -35.20 0.63 -12.56
CA SER A 168 -36.36 0.31 -13.38
C SER A 168 -36.14 -0.88 -14.33
N GLY A 169 -34.89 -1.31 -14.52
CA GLY A 169 -34.52 -2.46 -15.34
C GLY A 169 -33.14 -3.00 -14.95
N ASP A 170 -32.82 -4.21 -15.45
CA ASP A 170 -31.55 -4.87 -15.16
C ASP A 170 -30.39 -4.19 -15.92
N PRO A 171 -29.37 -3.66 -15.21
CA PRO A 171 -28.24 -3.04 -15.86
C PRO A 171 -27.37 -4.06 -16.58
N ARG A 172 -26.70 -3.61 -17.65
CA ARG A 172 -25.63 -4.37 -18.31
C ARG A 172 -24.59 -4.84 -17.28
N PRO A 173 -23.97 -6.03 -17.44
CA PRO A 173 -22.99 -6.54 -16.49
C PRO A 173 -21.88 -5.54 -16.14
N SER A 174 -21.30 -4.88 -17.15
CA SER A 174 -20.26 -3.86 -16.96
C SER A 174 -20.70 -2.62 -16.17
N ALA A 175 -22.02 -2.36 -16.08
CA ALA A 175 -22.60 -1.22 -15.35
C ALA A 175 -23.15 -1.59 -13.96
N ARG A 176 -23.12 -2.87 -13.59
CA ARG A 176 -23.52 -3.33 -12.24
C ARG A 176 -22.55 -2.80 -11.19
N THR A 177 -23.01 -2.46 -10.00
CA THR A 177 -22.14 -2.23 -8.84
C THR A 177 -21.64 -3.56 -8.25
N ASN A 178 -20.69 -3.55 -7.33
CA ASN A 178 -20.24 -4.80 -6.68
C ASN A 178 -21.36 -5.45 -5.86
N ALA A 179 -22.24 -4.65 -5.24
CA ALA A 179 -23.43 -5.17 -4.55
C ALA A 179 -24.39 -5.87 -5.53
N GLU A 180 -24.66 -5.25 -6.69
CA GLU A 180 -25.51 -5.84 -7.73
C GLU A 180 -24.90 -7.12 -8.32
N LEU A 181 -23.57 -7.17 -8.49
CA LEU A 181 -22.88 -8.38 -8.93
C LEU A 181 -23.03 -9.52 -7.93
N LEU A 182 -22.85 -9.24 -6.64
CA LEU A 182 -22.97 -10.26 -5.63
C LEU A 182 -24.41 -10.80 -5.55
N VAL A 183 -25.41 -9.91 -5.58
CA VAL A 183 -26.83 -10.29 -5.60
C VAL A 183 -27.16 -11.14 -6.82
N ALA A 184 -26.67 -10.77 -8.00
CA ALA A 184 -26.90 -11.54 -9.21
C ALA A 184 -26.28 -12.95 -9.15
N GLY A 185 -25.11 -13.10 -8.52
CA GLY A 185 -24.42 -14.39 -8.40
C GLY A 185 -24.94 -15.29 -7.28
N THR A 186 -25.44 -14.71 -6.20
CA THR A 186 -25.87 -15.46 -4.99
C THR A 186 -27.38 -15.60 -4.86
N GLY A 187 -28.16 -14.70 -5.47
CA GLY A 187 -29.61 -14.59 -5.32
C GLY A 187 -30.00 -13.67 -4.17
N ALA A 188 -30.94 -12.74 -4.43
CA ALA A 188 -31.42 -11.78 -3.44
C ALA A 188 -32.01 -12.48 -2.20
N GLU A 189 -32.83 -13.51 -2.40
CA GLU A 189 -33.49 -14.24 -1.31
C GLU A 189 -32.50 -14.84 -0.31
N ARG A 190 -31.34 -15.34 -0.77
CA ARG A 190 -30.32 -15.90 0.11
C ARG A 190 -29.61 -14.81 0.93
N LEU A 191 -29.33 -13.67 0.31
CA LEU A 191 -28.69 -12.55 0.99
C LEU A 191 -29.63 -11.87 1.98
N ASP A 192 -30.91 -11.75 1.65
CA ASP A 192 -31.92 -11.14 2.50
C ASP A 192 -32.26 -12.02 3.73
N GLN A 193 -31.87 -13.31 3.72
CA GLN A 193 -31.94 -14.22 4.88
C GLN A 193 -30.74 -14.10 5.83
N LEU A 194 -29.66 -13.44 5.41
CA LEU A 194 -28.50 -13.26 6.27
C LEU A 194 -28.81 -12.23 7.36
N PRO A 195 -28.27 -12.41 8.57
CA PRO A 195 -28.47 -11.43 9.64
C PRO A 195 -27.77 -10.12 9.32
N ASP A 196 -28.44 -9.01 9.61
CA ASP A 196 -27.80 -7.70 9.59
C ASP A 196 -26.70 -7.63 10.67
N ALA A 197 -25.52 -7.15 10.28
CA ALA A 197 -24.38 -7.01 11.21
C ALA A 197 -24.61 -5.96 12.30
N VAL A 198 -25.54 -5.03 12.08
CA VAL A 198 -25.93 -3.98 13.01
C VAL A 198 -27.45 -3.83 12.99
N ALA A 199 -28.07 -3.55 14.14
CA ALA A 199 -29.49 -3.25 14.19
C ALA A 199 -29.76 -1.92 13.46
N ALA A 200 -30.96 -1.77 12.89
CA ALA A 200 -31.37 -0.55 12.19
C ALA A 200 -31.23 0.73 13.05
N ASP A 201 -31.42 0.59 14.37
CA ASP A 201 -31.35 1.67 15.34
C ASP A 201 -30.01 1.75 16.09
N SER A 202 -29.00 0.98 15.66
CA SER A 202 -27.66 1.03 16.25
C SER A 202 -27.03 2.40 16.03
N GLN A 203 -26.96 3.21 17.08
CA GLN A 203 -26.13 4.40 17.09
C GLN A 203 -24.68 4.01 17.36
N ALA A 204 -23.75 4.60 16.60
CA ALA A 204 -22.34 4.49 16.94
C ALA A 204 -22.16 5.02 18.38
N PRO A 205 -21.47 4.29 19.26
CA PRO A 205 -21.14 4.84 20.56
C PRO A 205 -20.40 6.17 20.34
N PRO A 206 -20.62 7.18 21.23
CA PRO A 206 -19.88 8.42 21.13
C PRO A 206 -18.39 8.09 21.07
N ALA A 207 -17.68 8.74 20.14
CA ALA A 207 -16.24 8.54 20.04
C ALA A 207 -15.64 8.73 21.43
N PRO A 208 -14.83 7.78 21.93
CA PRO A 208 -14.23 7.93 23.24
C PRO A 208 -13.50 9.26 23.26
N THR A 209 -13.83 10.12 24.23
CA THR A 209 -13.04 11.33 24.45
C THR A 209 -11.64 10.83 24.81
N PRO A 210 -10.59 11.23 24.08
CA PRO A 210 -9.24 10.80 24.42
C PRO A 210 -9.01 11.16 25.89
N ALA A 211 -8.68 10.16 26.70
CA ALA A 211 -8.32 10.41 28.08
C ALA A 211 -7.16 11.42 28.08
N PRO A 212 -7.14 12.39 29.01
CA PRO A 212 -5.97 13.25 29.14
C PRO A 212 -4.73 12.35 29.27
N PRO A 213 -3.63 12.67 28.58
CA PRO A 213 -2.43 11.84 28.62
C PRO A 213 -2.02 11.64 30.08
N GLU A 214 -1.77 10.38 30.46
CA GLU A 214 -1.26 10.07 31.79
C GLU A 214 0.07 10.80 32.01
N ALA A 215 0.36 11.13 33.26
CA ALA A 215 1.64 11.74 33.59
C ALA A 215 2.77 10.81 33.12
N PRO A 216 3.81 11.34 32.45
CA PRO A 216 4.90 10.52 31.97
C PRO A 216 5.56 9.80 33.16
N THR A 217 6.05 8.58 32.93
CA THR A 217 6.82 7.85 33.94
C THR A 217 8.05 8.69 34.35
N PRO A 218 8.48 8.61 35.63
CA PRO A 218 9.73 9.24 36.08
C PRO A 218 10.88 8.96 35.10
N TYR A 219 11.71 9.97 34.85
CA TYR A 219 12.76 9.89 33.81
C TYR A 219 13.65 8.65 33.97
N ASP A 220 14.01 8.30 35.20
CA ASP A 220 14.90 7.15 35.48
C ASP A 220 14.24 5.82 35.14
N GLU A 221 12.93 5.69 35.39
CA GLU A 221 12.15 4.51 35.03
C GLU A 221 12.00 4.41 33.51
N TRP A 222 11.62 5.51 32.86
CA TRP A 222 11.57 5.58 31.38
C TRP A 222 12.92 5.25 30.74
N ARG A 223 14.02 5.76 31.31
CA ARG A 223 15.39 5.53 30.82
C ARG A 223 15.76 4.06 30.94
N ALA A 224 15.44 3.43 32.06
CA ALA A 224 15.66 1.99 32.28
C ALA A 224 14.83 1.13 31.32
N GLU A 225 13.56 1.48 31.09
CA GLU A 225 12.69 0.79 30.13
C GLU A 225 13.25 0.89 28.70
N LEU A 226 13.69 2.08 28.29
CA LEU A 226 14.28 2.29 26.97
C LEU A 226 15.59 1.50 26.81
N ASP A 227 16.45 1.50 27.81
CA ASP A 227 17.71 0.73 27.76
C ASP A 227 17.44 -0.77 27.70
N ALA A 228 16.44 -1.27 28.43
CA ALA A 228 16.01 -2.66 28.35
C ALA A 228 15.43 -3.02 26.98
N ALA A 229 14.60 -2.13 26.40
CA ALA A 229 14.04 -2.32 25.06
C ALA A 229 15.14 -2.32 23.98
N LEU A 230 16.10 -1.39 24.06
CA LEU A 230 17.25 -1.34 23.16
C LEU A 230 18.12 -2.59 23.30
N ALA A 231 18.39 -3.05 24.53
CA ALA A 231 19.14 -4.29 24.77
C ALA A 231 18.41 -5.54 24.24
N SER A 232 17.07 -5.55 24.28
CA SER A 232 16.28 -6.63 23.69
C SER A 232 16.27 -6.55 22.16
N GLY A 233 16.12 -5.35 21.59
CA GLY A 233 16.04 -5.11 20.15
C GLY A 233 17.38 -5.20 19.42
N SER A 234 18.50 -5.02 20.12
CA SER A 234 19.84 -5.21 19.56
C SER A 234 20.24 -6.68 19.41
N ARG A 235 19.40 -7.62 19.87
CA ARG A 235 19.60 -9.04 19.64
C ARG A 235 19.25 -9.38 18.19
N PRO A 236 20.14 -10.02 17.43
CA PRO A 236 19.83 -10.45 16.07
C PRO A 236 18.62 -11.41 16.09
N THR A 237 17.50 -10.99 15.52
CA THR A 237 16.26 -11.79 15.47
C THR A 237 16.28 -12.84 14.36
N THR A 238 17.20 -12.71 13.41
CA THR A 238 17.45 -13.66 12.33
C THR A 238 18.93 -13.75 12.05
N VAL A 239 19.47 -14.97 12.07
CA VAL A 239 20.83 -15.27 11.60
C VAL A 239 20.68 -15.90 10.21
N ALA A 240 21.22 -15.25 9.18
CA ALA A 240 21.28 -15.85 7.85
C ALA A 240 22.09 -17.16 7.92
N ALA A 241 21.69 -18.20 7.19
CA ALA A 241 22.36 -19.50 7.22
C ALA A 241 23.87 -19.42 6.88
N THR A 242 24.29 -18.38 6.15
CA THR A 242 25.68 -18.07 5.81
C THR A 242 26.50 -17.47 6.95
N ALA A 243 25.87 -16.96 8.01
CA ALA A 243 26.55 -16.45 9.20
C ALA A 243 26.93 -17.58 10.20
N LEU A 244 26.56 -18.83 9.91
CA LEU A 244 26.93 -20.02 10.69
C LEU A 244 28.16 -20.75 10.12
N THR A 245 28.74 -20.25 9.03
CA THR A 245 29.99 -20.76 8.44
C THR A 245 31.10 -19.72 8.56
N SER A 246 32.37 -20.15 8.50
CA SER A 246 33.56 -19.28 8.58
C SER A 246 33.69 -18.27 7.43
N GLU A 247 32.72 -18.20 6.52
CA GLU A 247 32.69 -17.22 5.43
C GLU A 247 32.00 -15.90 5.82
N GLY A 248 31.28 -15.88 6.94
CA GLY A 248 30.52 -14.72 7.43
C GLY A 248 31.25 -13.84 8.46
N GLU A 249 32.49 -14.15 8.84
CA GLU A 249 33.29 -13.26 9.69
C GLU A 249 33.68 -11.99 8.90
N PRO A 250 33.48 -10.78 9.47
CA PRO A 250 33.93 -9.53 8.83
C PRO A 250 35.46 -9.53 8.71
N ASP A 251 35.98 -9.05 7.58
CA ASP A 251 37.42 -8.89 7.41
C ASP A 251 37.92 -7.83 8.40
N VAL A 252 38.78 -8.25 9.34
CA VAL A 252 39.56 -7.31 10.17
C VAL A 252 40.36 -6.42 9.23
N ALA A 253 40.11 -5.10 9.30
CA ALA A 253 40.85 -4.11 8.53
C ALA A 253 42.36 -4.34 8.74
N ARG A 254 43.09 -4.61 7.66
CA ARG A 254 44.54 -4.78 7.68
C ARG A 254 45.19 -3.42 7.94
N ASP A 255 45.56 -3.18 9.18
CA ASP A 255 46.43 -2.06 9.60
C ASP A 255 47.92 -2.41 9.37
N GLU A 256 48.29 -2.84 8.16
CA GLU A 256 49.71 -2.89 7.76
C GLU A 256 49.96 -1.98 6.54
N PRO A 257 50.99 -1.13 6.57
CA PRO A 257 51.30 -0.22 5.46
C PRO A 257 51.80 -1.03 4.26
N GLU A 258 50.97 -1.19 3.23
CA GLU A 258 51.37 -1.82 1.97
C GLU A 258 52.48 -1.01 1.31
N ALA A 259 53.61 -1.69 1.06
CA ALA A 259 54.62 -1.23 0.13
C ALA A 259 54.01 -1.17 -1.29
N VAL A 260 54.30 -0.08 -2.00
CA VAL A 260 53.79 0.26 -3.32
C VAL A 260 54.21 -0.79 -4.36
N GLU A 261 53.26 -1.59 -4.84
CA GLU A 261 53.29 -2.20 -6.17
C GLU A 261 51.98 -1.87 -6.93
N PRO A 262 52.04 -1.67 -8.26
CA PRO A 262 50.90 -1.18 -9.03
C PRO A 262 49.81 -2.25 -9.18
N PRO A 263 48.53 -1.86 -9.24
CA PRO A 263 47.42 -2.81 -9.17
C PRO A 263 47.23 -3.56 -10.49
N GLU A 264 47.11 -4.89 -10.41
CA GLU A 264 46.42 -5.69 -11.42
C GLU A 264 44.90 -5.42 -11.37
N PRO A 265 44.18 -5.51 -12.50
CA PRO A 265 42.76 -5.12 -12.55
C PRO A 265 41.90 -6.22 -11.93
N ALA A 266 41.74 -6.21 -10.60
CA ALA A 266 40.80 -7.06 -9.91
C ALA A 266 39.37 -6.48 -10.02
N GLU A 267 38.43 -7.33 -10.45
CA GLU A 267 37.03 -7.04 -10.68
C GLU A 267 36.33 -6.45 -9.44
N ALA A 268 36.09 -5.14 -9.46
CA ALA A 268 35.25 -4.45 -8.48
C ALA A 268 33.80 -4.97 -8.60
N GLY A 269 33.43 -5.92 -7.74
CA GLY A 269 32.06 -6.44 -7.69
C GLY A 269 31.88 -7.81 -7.04
N LEU A 270 32.95 -8.55 -6.74
CA LEU A 270 32.84 -9.90 -6.17
C LEU A 270 32.97 -10.01 -4.65
N HIS A 271 33.33 -8.92 -3.96
CA HIS A 271 33.36 -8.93 -2.49
C HIS A 271 31.96 -8.81 -1.90
N LYS A 272 31.42 -9.96 -1.46
CA LYS A 272 30.10 -10.09 -0.81
C LYS A 272 30.16 -10.04 0.73
N ARG A 273 31.29 -9.64 1.32
CA ARG A 273 31.44 -9.56 2.77
C ARG A 273 31.00 -8.17 3.27
N PRO A 274 30.24 -8.09 4.37
CA PRO A 274 29.91 -6.82 5.00
C PRO A 274 31.20 -6.16 5.52
N ARG A 275 31.36 -4.86 5.25
CA ARG A 275 32.45 -4.05 5.83
C ARG A 275 32.06 -3.62 7.23
N ASP A 276 33.02 -3.71 8.15
CA ASP A 276 32.88 -3.12 9.47
C ASP A 276 32.96 -1.58 9.34
N LEU A 277 31.93 -0.88 9.81
CA LEU A 277 31.81 0.59 9.70
C LEU A 277 31.96 1.28 11.07
N ASP A 278 32.20 0.52 12.13
CA ASP A 278 32.41 1.05 13.47
C ASP A 278 33.91 1.02 13.82
N LEU A 279 34.69 1.85 13.12
CA LEU A 279 35.99 2.39 13.58
C LEU A 279 36.07 3.88 13.26
#